data_AF-A0A438CCS9-F1
#
_entry.id   AF-A0A438CCS9-F1
#
_cell.length_a   1.000
_cell.length_b   1.000
_cell.length_c   1.000
_cell.angle_alpha   90.00
_cell.angle_beta   90.00
_cell.angle_gamma   90.00
#
_symmetry.space_group_name_H-M   'P 1'
#
loop_
_entity.id
_entity.type
_entity.pdbx_description
1 polymer ?
#
loop_
_entity_poly.entity_id
_entity_poly.type
_entity_poly.pdbx_seq_one_letter_code
_entity_poly.pdbx_strand_id
1 'polypeptide(L)'
;MVQDNDGWESNSSGSNMPCCTIFSIATLPWGSGNFMPCLPPRSRKKLLLVRANSADAGHSQPPSPSKTKNPLAVILDFPRNVWKQTLRPLSDFGFGRRSIWEGGVGLFLVSGTVLLVLSLAWLRGFQLRSKFRKYLAVFEFTQACGICKGTPVRIRGVTVGNVIQVNPSLKSIEAVVEVEDDKIIIPQNSLIEVNQSGLLMETLIDITPRDPLPTPSVGPLDPDCTKEGVIVCDRQKIRGYQGVSLDALVGIFTRLGREVEEIGIAQGYSMAERALSIIEEARPLLAKV
;
A
#
# COMPACT_ATOMS: atom_id res chain seq x y z
N MET A 1 52.85 35.27 -26.95
CA MET A 1 53.58 34.33 -27.84
C MET A 1 53.33 32.96 -27.27
N VAL A 2 52.53 32.05 -27.83
CA VAL A 2 51.99 31.90 -29.18
C VAL A 2 50.49 31.58 -29.07
N GLN A 3 49.80 31.97 -30.12
CA GLN A 3 48.37 31.96 -30.37
C GLN A 3 48.14 30.87 -31.42
N ASP A 4 47.16 30.00 -31.25
CA ASP A 4 46.52 29.34 -32.39
C ASP A 4 45.06 29.01 -32.02
N ASN A 5 44.19 29.74 -32.73
CA ASN A 5 42.79 29.42 -32.97
C ASN A 5 42.75 28.37 -34.08
N ASP A 6 41.81 27.43 -34.02
CA ASP A 6 41.00 27.05 -35.17
C ASP A 6 39.71 26.40 -34.66
N GLY A 7 38.58 27.04 -34.99
CA GLY A 7 37.25 26.56 -34.66
C GLY A 7 36.67 25.68 -35.76
N TRP A 8 35.74 24.79 -35.38
CA TRP A 8 34.73 24.26 -36.30
C TRP A 8 33.37 24.26 -35.60
N GLU A 9 32.43 24.96 -36.25
CA GLU A 9 31.01 25.09 -35.95
C GLU A 9 30.27 23.82 -36.40
N SER A 10 29.31 23.35 -35.61
CA SER A 10 28.27 22.40 -36.06
C SER A 10 27.03 22.55 -35.19
N ASN A 11 26.12 23.38 -35.68
CA ASN A 11 24.76 23.54 -35.18
C ASN A 11 23.90 22.37 -35.66
N SER A 12 23.23 21.62 -34.78
CA SER A 12 21.90 21.10 -35.08
C SER A 12 21.11 20.77 -33.82
N SER A 13 20.08 21.58 -33.63
CA SER A 13 18.95 21.48 -32.74
C SER A 13 18.15 20.19 -32.94
N GLY A 14 18.05 19.37 -31.89
CA GLY A 14 17.14 18.22 -31.79
C GLY A 14 16.14 18.46 -30.66
N SER A 15 14.91 18.71 -31.05
CA SER A 15 13.77 19.15 -30.25
C SER A 15 13.22 18.10 -29.28
N ASN A 16 12.73 18.62 -28.15
CA ASN A 16 11.89 17.99 -27.15
C ASN A 16 10.71 17.18 -27.73
N MET A 17 10.46 16.02 -27.12
CA MET A 17 9.33 15.14 -27.40
C MET A 17 8.31 15.23 -26.26
N PRO A 18 7.08 15.74 -26.49
CA PRO A 18 5.96 15.50 -25.61
C PRO A 18 4.99 14.49 -26.25
N CYS A 19 4.86 13.33 -25.64
CA CYS A 19 3.83 12.34 -25.99
C CYS A 19 2.56 12.66 -25.20
N CYS A 20 1.64 13.40 -25.80
CA CYS A 20 0.29 13.64 -25.27
C CYS A 20 -0.74 12.87 -26.11
N THR A 21 -1.38 11.90 -25.44
CA THR A 21 -2.81 11.54 -25.48
C THR A 21 -3.58 11.82 -26.77
N ILE A 22 -3.97 10.75 -27.48
CA ILE A 22 -5.10 10.75 -28.42
C ILE A 22 -6.18 9.83 -27.85
N PHE A 23 -7.33 10.43 -27.52
CA PHE A 23 -8.61 9.78 -27.30
C PHE A 23 -9.08 9.17 -28.64
N SER A 24 -9.24 7.86 -28.71
CA SER A 24 -9.91 7.20 -29.83
C SER A 24 -11.34 6.85 -29.45
N ILE A 25 -12.30 7.63 -29.97
CA ILE A 25 -13.72 7.30 -30.01
C ILE A 25 -13.91 6.29 -31.15
N ALA A 26 -14.21 5.04 -30.82
CA ALA A 26 -14.61 4.04 -31.80
C ALA A 26 -16.12 4.11 -32.02
N THR A 27 -16.50 4.74 -33.13
CA THR A 27 -17.82 4.59 -33.78
C THR A 27 -17.86 3.26 -34.54
N LEU A 28 -18.81 2.38 -34.23
CA LEU A 28 -19.13 1.20 -35.04
C LEU A 28 -20.34 1.50 -35.96
N PRO A 29 -20.33 1.07 -37.23
CA PRO A 29 -21.42 1.28 -38.16
C PRO A 29 -22.46 0.15 -38.17
N TRP A 30 -23.68 0.56 -38.50
CA TRP A 30 -24.84 -0.13 -39.07
C TRP A 30 -24.72 -1.62 -39.48
N GLY A 31 -25.72 -2.43 -39.09
CA GLY A 31 -25.95 -3.77 -39.63
C GLY A 31 -27.40 -4.25 -39.45
N SER A 32 -28.17 -4.19 -40.53
CA SER A 32 -29.57 -4.59 -40.68
C SER A 32 -29.72 -6.12 -40.81
N GLY A 33 -30.78 -6.70 -40.24
CA GLY A 33 -31.14 -8.11 -40.44
C GLY A 33 -32.50 -8.46 -39.85
N ASN A 34 -33.57 -8.27 -40.63
CA ASN A 34 -34.92 -8.73 -40.35
C ASN A 34 -34.97 -10.27 -40.24
N PHE A 35 -35.58 -10.82 -39.18
CA PHE A 35 -36.22 -12.13 -39.24
C PHE A 35 -37.29 -12.25 -38.14
N MET A 36 -38.56 -12.24 -38.54
CA MET A 36 -39.69 -12.73 -37.73
C MET A 36 -39.87 -14.23 -37.97
N PRO A 37 -40.49 -14.94 -37.01
CA PRO A 37 -41.71 -15.64 -37.36
C PRO A 37 -42.86 -15.42 -36.37
N CYS A 38 -44.06 -15.57 -36.91
CA CYS A 38 -45.35 -15.24 -36.31
C CYS A 38 -45.99 -16.44 -35.58
N LEU A 39 -46.70 -16.12 -34.46
CA LEU A 39 -47.90 -16.77 -33.87
C LEU A 39 -47.79 -18.16 -33.18
N PRO A 40 -48.72 -18.55 -32.25
CA PRO A 40 -50.04 -17.97 -31.91
C PRO A 40 -50.31 -17.69 -30.40
N PRO A 41 -51.47 -17.11 -30.02
CA PRO A 41 -51.82 -16.76 -28.64
C PRO A 41 -52.62 -17.87 -27.93
N ARG A 42 -52.46 -18.05 -26.61
CA ARG A 42 -53.37 -18.93 -25.84
C ARG A 42 -53.63 -18.51 -24.38
N SER A 43 -54.94 -18.41 -24.12
CA SER A 43 -55.69 -18.79 -22.91
C SER A 43 -55.67 -17.89 -21.66
N ARG A 44 -56.72 -17.05 -21.58
CA ARG A 44 -57.32 -16.54 -20.33
C ARG A 44 -57.77 -17.69 -19.43
N LYS A 45 -57.44 -17.66 -18.14
CA LYS A 45 -58.18 -18.37 -17.10
C LYS A 45 -58.98 -17.35 -16.28
N LYS A 46 -60.29 -17.25 -16.54
CA LYS A 46 -61.28 -16.70 -15.61
C LYS A 46 -61.64 -17.83 -14.65
N LEU A 47 -61.47 -17.62 -13.34
CA LEU A 47 -62.07 -18.46 -12.32
C LEU A 47 -63.24 -17.67 -11.70
N LEU A 48 -64.44 -18.18 -11.98
CA LEU A 48 -65.72 -17.78 -11.40
C LEU A 48 -65.74 -18.19 -9.94
N LEU A 49 -65.91 -17.22 -9.03
CA LEU A 49 -66.29 -17.49 -7.64
C LEU A 49 -67.81 -17.54 -7.57
N VAL A 50 -68.34 -18.74 -7.36
CA VAL A 50 -69.77 -19.02 -7.19
C VAL A 50 -70.20 -18.51 -5.80
N ARG A 51 -71.28 -17.71 -5.79
CA ARG A 51 -71.97 -17.24 -4.60
C ARG A 51 -73.08 -18.24 -4.28
N ALA A 52 -73.01 -18.91 -3.14
CA ALA A 52 -74.12 -19.72 -2.62
C ALA A 52 -74.91 -18.87 -1.61
N ASN A 53 -76.22 -18.72 -1.86
CA ASN A 53 -77.21 -18.28 -0.88
C ASN A 53 -77.96 -19.52 -0.41
N SER A 54 -78.10 -19.73 0.89
CA SER A 54 -79.11 -20.61 1.47
C SER A 54 -79.73 -19.93 2.69
N ALA A 55 -81.05 -20.04 2.75
CA ALA A 55 -81.92 -19.35 3.68
C ALA A 55 -82.01 -20.01 5.07
N ASP A 56 -82.63 -19.24 5.94
CA ASP A 56 -82.85 -19.28 7.38
C ASP A 56 -83.46 -20.56 7.98
N ALA A 57 -83.01 -20.95 9.17
CA ALA A 57 -83.79 -21.63 10.22
C ALA A 57 -82.96 -21.66 11.53
N GLY A 58 -83.45 -20.97 12.57
CA GLY A 58 -82.68 -20.64 13.77
C GLY A 58 -82.64 -21.67 14.90
N HIS A 59 -81.73 -21.45 15.87
CA HIS A 59 -81.92 -21.67 17.31
C HIS A 59 -80.66 -21.25 18.12
N SER A 60 -80.89 -20.54 19.24
CA SER A 60 -80.21 -20.62 20.55
C SER A 60 -78.66 -20.45 20.71
N GLN A 61 -78.26 -19.49 21.55
CA GLN A 61 -76.97 -19.38 22.29
C GLN A 61 -76.78 -20.53 23.33
N PRO A 62 -75.62 -20.71 24.05
CA PRO A 62 -74.22 -20.14 24.04
C PRO A 62 -73.12 -21.26 24.22
N PRO A 63 -71.90 -21.10 24.82
CA PRO A 63 -70.76 -20.15 24.68
C PRO A 63 -69.35 -20.81 24.43
N SER A 64 -68.28 -19.97 24.39
CA SER A 64 -66.85 -20.22 24.77
C SER A 64 -65.79 -20.45 23.64
N PRO A 65 -64.47 -20.32 23.89
CA PRO A 65 -63.65 -19.21 23.37
C PRO A 65 -62.38 -19.66 22.62
N SER A 66 -61.64 -18.70 22.07
CA SER A 66 -60.17 -18.64 21.88
C SER A 66 -59.80 -18.09 20.50
N LYS A 67 -59.09 -16.96 20.50
CA LYS A 67 -58.30 -16.57 19.32
C LYS A 67 -57.01 -15.90 19.76
N THR A 68 -55.98 -16.73 19.79
CA THR A 68 -54.55 -16.40 19.82
C THR A 68 -54.26 -15.30 18.80
N LYS A 69 -53.80 -14.14 19.27
CA LYS A 69 -53.36 -13.04 18.41
C LYS A 69 -51.89 -13.22 18.08
N ASN A 70 -51.57 -13.40 16.81
CA ASN A 70 -50.19 -13.46 16.32
C ASN A 70 -49.53 -12.06 16.43
N PRO A 71 -48.34 -11.93 17.02
CA PRO A 71 -47.66 -10.65 17.26
C PRO A 71 -47.11 -9.97 15.98
N LEU A 72 -47.21 -10.63 14.83
CA LEU A 72 -46.78 -10.09 13.53
C LEU A 72 -47.83 -9.23 12.81
N ALA A 73 -49.08 -9.20 13.30
CA ALA A 73 -50.10 -8.30 12.76
C ALA A 73 -49.84 -6.83 13.14
N VAL A 74 -49.18 -6.59 14.27
CA VAL A 74 -48.92 -5.24 14.80
C VAL A 74 -47.85 -4.48 13.99
N ILE A 75 -46.98 -5.19 13.26
CA ILE A 75 -45.95 -4.56 12.41
C ILE A 75 -46.44 -4.31 10.97
N LEU A 76 -47.55 -4.94 10.55
CA LEU A 76 -48.11 -4.79 9.20
C LEU A 76 -49.29 -3.81 9.09
N ASP A 77 -49.78 -3.27 10.21
CA ASP A 77 -50.81 -2.22 10.23
C ASP A 77 -50.20 -0.82 10.30
N PHE A 78 -49.29 -0.50 9.37
CA PHE A 78 -49.08 0.90 9.00
C PHE A 78 -50.38 1.41 8.36
N PRO A 79 -51.02 2.48 8.88
CA PRO A 79 -52.37 2.83 8.49
C PRO A 79 -52.41 3.23 7.01
N ARG A 80 -53.11 2.43 6.20
CA ARG A 80 -53.40 2.69 4.77
C ARG A 80 -53.90 4.12 4.51
N ASN A 81 -54.53 4.76 5.49
CA ASN A 81 -55.03 6.13 5.39
C ASN A 81 -53.90 7.17 5.38
N VAL A 82 -52.83 6.95 6.15
CA VAL A 82 -51.63 7.81 6.15
C VAL A 82 -50.88 7.63 4.83
N TRP A 83 -50.72 6.39 4.36
CA TRP A 83 -50.08 6.12 3.07
C TRP A 83 -50.82 6.78 1.91
N LYS A 84 -52.17 6.75 1.93
CA LYS A 84 -53.01 7.44 0.94
C LYS A 84 -52.92 8.97 1.01
N GLN A 85 -52.72 9.56 2.19
CA GLN A 85 -52.58 11.01 2.33
C GLN A 85 -51.19 11.49 1.91
N THR A 86 -50.15 10.72 2.22
CA THR A 86 -48.76 11.06 1.86
C THR A 86 -48.44 10.82 0.38
N LEU A 87 -49.13 9.88 -0.29
CA LEU A 87 -48.93 9.60 -1.72
C LEU A 87 -49.82 10.41 -2.68
N ARG A 88 -50.87 11.08 -2.18
CA ARG A 88 -51.73 11.97 -3.00
C ARG A 88 -50.98 13.11 -3.71
N PRO A 89 -50.04 13.84 -3.09
CA PRO A 89 -49.28 14.87 -3.80
C PRO A 89 -48.26 14.29 -4.80
N LEU A 90 -47.91 13.00 -4.69
CA LEU A 90 -47.02 12.32 -5.63
C LEU A 90 -47.77 11.74 -6.84
N SER A 91 -49.09 11.50 -6.71
CA SER A 91 -49.93 10.99 -7.81
C SER A 91 -50.33 12.04 -8.84
N ASP A 92 -50.16 13.34 -8.55
CA ASP A 92 -50.42 14.43 -9.50
C ASP A 92 -49.32 14.58 -10.58
N PHE A 93 -48.20 13.88 -10.42
CA PHE A 93 -47.16 13.79 -11.45
C PHE A 93 -47.53 12.82 -12.57
N GLY A 94 -48.76 12.83 -13.12
CA GLY A 94 -49.10 12.21 -14.41
C GLY A 94 -48.74 10.73 -14.64
N PHE A 95 -48.41 9.95 -13.60
CA PHE A 95 -47.86 8.61 -13.75
C PHE A 95 -49.00 7.57 -13.85
N GLY A 96 -49.36 7.19 -15.08
CA GLY A 96 -50.35 6.12 -15.33
C GLY A 96 -49.87 4.74 -14.83
N ARG A 97 -50.79 3.76 -14.66
CA ARG A 97 -50.46 2.40 -14.16
C ARG A 97 -49.32 1.69 -14.92
N ARG A 98 -49.06 2.05 -16.18
CA ARG A 98 -47.93 1.54 -16.98
C ARG A 98 -46.62 2.31 -16.72
N SER A 99 -46.70 3.62 -16.48
CA SER A 99 -45.51 4.44 -16.24
C SER A 99 -44.90 4.23 -14.84
N ILE A 100 -45.67 3.68 -13.89
CA ILE A 100 -45.12 3.25 -12.57
C ILE A 100 -44.07 2.15 -12.78
N TRP A 101 -44.27 1.26 -13.77
CA TRP A 101 -43.30 0.20 -14.06
C TRP A 101 -42.07 0.76 -14.78
N GLU A 102 -42.27 1.69 -15.72
CA GLU A 102 -41.20 2.36 -16.47
C GLU A 102 -40.32 3.26 -15.58
N GLY A 103 -40.93 4.02 -14.66
CA GLY A 103 -40.20 4.84 -13.68
C GLY A 103 -39.50 4.02 -12.60
N GLY A 104 -40.06 2.85 -12.24
CA GLY A 104 -39.45 1.92 -11.29
C GLY A 104 -38.11 1.37 -11.76
N VAL A 105 -37.95 1.08 -13.06
CA VAL A 105 -36.67 0.60 -13.62
C VAL A 105 -35.61 1.70 -13.59
N GLY A 106 -35.98 2.94 -13.90
CA GLY A 106 -35.07 4.09 -13.81
C GLY A 106 -34.59 4.34 -12.38
N LEU A 107 -35.51 4.35 -11.40
CA LEU A 107 -35.15 4.49 -9.99
C LEU A 107 -34.29 3.32 -9.49
N PHE A 108 -34.56 2.09 -9.94
CA PHE A 108 -33.74 0.93 -9.60
C PHE A 108 -32.32 1.05 -10.13
N LEU A 109 -32.14 1.49 -11.38
CA LEU A 109 -30.82 1.73 -11.95
C LEU A 109 -30.06 2.82 -11.20
N VAL A 110 -30.70 3.97 -10.96
CA VAL A 110 -30.08 5.09 -10.22
C VAL A 110 -29.72 4.66 -8.79
N SER A 111 -30.64 4.02 -8.08
CA SER A 111 -30.40 3.51 -6.73
C SER A 111 -29.29 2.46 -6.71
N GLY A 112 -29.26 1.54 -7.69
CA GLY A 112 -28.24 0.51 -7.80
C GLY A 112 -26.86 1.11 -8.04
N THR A 113 -26.76 2.11 -8.93
CA THR A 113 -25.51 2.84 -9.18
C THR A 113 -25.02 3.55 -7.91
N VAL A 114 -25.89 4.24 -7.18
CA VAL A 114 -25.53 4.94 -5.94
C VAL A 114 -25.03 3.96 -4.88
N LEU A 115 -25.73 2.85 -4.67
CA LEU A 115 -25.32 1.79 -3.73
C LEU A 115 -23.97 1.18 -4.11
N LEU A 116 -23.75 0.94 -5.40
CA LEU A 116 -22.50 0.37 -5.90
C LEU A 116 -21.32 1.33 -5.71
N VAL A 117 -21.50 2.63 -6.01
CA VAL A 117 -20.47 3.65 -5.79
C VAL A 117 -20.13 3.79 -4.30
N LEU A 118 -21.12 3.82 -3.42
CA LEU A 118 -20.92 3.87 -1.97
C LEU A 118 -20.19 2.64 -1.45
N SER A 119 -20.56 1.45 -1.93
CA SER A 119 -19.91 0.19 -1.56
C SER A 119 -18.45 0.15 -2.00
N LEU A 120 -18.16 0.58 -3.24
CA LEU A 120 -16.79 0.67 -3.74
C LEU A 120 -15.96 1.73 -2.99
N ALA A 121 -16.55 2.87 -2.65
CA ALA A 121 -15.91 3.89 -1.85
C ALA A 121 -15.59 3.37 -0.44
N TRP A 122 -16.52 2.64 0.18
CA TRP A 122 -16.33 2.01 1.50
C TRP A 122 -15.23 0.95 1.47
N LEU A 123 -15.24 0.06 0.47
CA LEU A 123 -14.24 -1.00 0.32
C LEU A 123 -12.84 -0.42 0.08
N ARG A 124 -12.76 0.62 -0.76
CA ARG A 124 -11.51 1.38 -0.95
C ARG A 124 -11.08 2.03 0.36
N GLY A 125 -11.98 2.74 1.06
CA GLY A 125 -11.67 3.42 2.31
C GLY A 125 -11.08 2.50 3.38
N PHE A 126 -11.63 1.29 3.54
CA PHE A 126 -11.14 0.32 4.52
C PHE A 126 -9.76 -0.24 4.17
N GLN A 127 -9.58 -0.67 2.91
CA GLN A 127 -8.29 -1.18 2.40
C GLN A 127 -7.19 -0.11 2.45
N LEU A 128 -7.53 1.12 2.09
CA LEU A 128 -6.63 2.26 2.12
C LEU A 128 -6.23 2.61 3.56
N ARG A 129 -7.19 2.68 4.49
CA ARG A 129 -6.91 3.06 5.89
C ARG A 129 -5.93 2.12 6.58
N SER A 130 -5.97 0.82 6.29
CA SER A 130 -5.02 -0.15 6.84
C SER A 130 -3.62 -0.07 6.22
N LYS A 131 -3.49 0.42 4.98
CA LYS A 131 -2.20 0.55 4.28
C LYS A 131 -1.54 1.93 4.45
N PHE A 132 -2.22 2.87 5.08
CA PHE A 132 -1.77 4.26 5.18
C PHE A 132 -1.20 4.67 6.53
N ARG A 133 -1.07 3.74 7.47
CA ARG A 133 -0.38 4.03 8.73
C ARG A 133 1.11 3.80 8.56
N LYS A 134 1.73 4.69 7.79
CA LYS A 134 3.17 4.77 7.63
C LYS A 134 3.73 5.74 8.65
N TYR A 135 4.95 5.50 9.08
CA TYR A 135 5.71 6.45 9.89
C TYR A 135 7.09 6.67 9.30
N LEU A 136 7.70 7.78 9.68
CA LEU A 136 9.03 8.16 9.23
C LEU A 136 10.05 7.82 10.32
N ALA A 137 11.21 7.36 9.92
CA ALA A 137 12.39 7.24 10.79
C ALA A 137 13.56 7.98 10.14
N VAL A 138 14.42 8.61 10.94
CA VAL A 138 15.57 9.35 10.43
C VAL A 138 16.85 8.63 10.84
N PHE A 139 17.59 8.13 9.87
CA PHE A 139 18.85 7.43 10.10
C PHE A 139 20.02 8.36 9.81
N GLU A 140 20.88 8.56 10.81
CA GLU A 140 22.06 9.38 10.69
C GLU A 140 23.30 8.52 10.41
N PHE A 141 23.94 8.74 9.28
CA PHE A 141 25.17 8.04 8.90
C PHE A 141 26.34 9.01 8.80
N THR A 142 27.54 8.54 9.07
CA THR A 142 28.78 9.30 8.83
C THR A 142 29.23 9.20 7.36
N GLN A 143 28.91 8.10 6.68
CA GLN A 143 29.22 7.85 5.28
C GLN A 143 28.00 7.28 4.54
N ALA A 144 27.84 7.69 3.29
CA ALA A 144 26.60 7.46 2.55
C ALA A 144 26.56 6.18 1.71
N CYS A 145 27.68 5.47 1.44
CA CYS A 145 27.72 4.18 0.70
C CYS A 145 26.72 4.02 -0.47
N GLY A 146 26.46 5.08 -1.25
CA GLY A 146 25.51 5.07 -2.36
C GLY A 146 24.01 5.14 -1.99
N ILE A 147 23.63 5.50 -0.75
CA ILE A 147 22.23 5.65 -0.35
C ILE A 147 21.55 6.68 -1.22
N CYS A 148 20.43 6.28 -1.83
CA CYS A 148 19.63 7.11 -2.70
C CYS A 148 18.15 7.02 -2.31
N LYS A 149 17.32 7.87 -2.91
CA LYS A 149 15.87 7.72 -2.80
C LYS A 149 15.47 6.37 -3.41
N GLY A 150 14.62 5.62 -2.71
CA GLY A 150 14.21 4.27 -3.08
C GLY A 150 15.13 3.17 -2.56
N THR A 151 16.23 3.48 -1.87
CA THR A 151 17.04 2.47 -1.18
C THR A 151 16.14 1.66 -0.23
N PRO A 152 16.09 0.32 -0.35
CA PRO A 152 15.24 -0.50 0.48
C PRO A 152 15.81 -0.62 1.89
N VAL A 153 14.90 -0.60 2.86
CA VAL A 153 15.20 -0.81 4.28
C VAL A 153 14.67 -2.17 4.69
N ARG A 154 15.52 -2.97 5.31
CA ARG A 154 15.22 -4.34 5.71
C ARG A 154 15.42 -4.53 7.20
N ILE A 155 14.61 -5.39 7.79
CA ILE A 155 14.82 -5.92 9.14
C ILE A 155 15.04 -7.42 8.98
N ARG A 156 16.21 -7.92 9.38
CA ARG A 156 16.57 -9.35 9.28
C ARG A 156 16.29 -9.93 7.87
N GLY A 157 16.60 -9.16 6.82
CA GLY A 157 16.42 -9.57 5.43
C GLY A 157 15.02 -9.36 4.82
N VAL A 158 14.01 -8.92 5.59
CA VAL A 158 12.67 -8.60 5.06
C VAL A 158 12.54 -7.10 4.82
N THR A 159 12.09 -6.69 3.63
CA THR A 159 11.84 -5.27 3.30
C THR A 159 10.67 -4.74 4.12
N VAL A 160 10.90 -3.63 4.82
CA VAL A 160 9.93 -2.97 5.70
C VAL A 160 9.60 -1.54 5.30
N GLY A 161 10.39 -0.97 4.39
CA GLY A 161 10.31 0.44 4.04
C GLY A 161 11.34 0.83 3.00
N ASN A 162 11.31 2.11 2.62
CA ASN A 162 12.22 2.68 1.63
C ASN A 162 12.67 4.09 2.06
N VAL A 163 13.86 4.49 1.63
CA VAL A 163 14.35 5.86 1.80
C VAL A 163 13.57 6.81 0.88
N ILE A 164 12.91 7.82 1.45
CA ILE A 164 12.16 8.83 0.67
C ILE A 164 12.99 10.09 0.38
N GLN A 165 13.94 10.40 1.25
CA GLN A 165 14.78 11.60 1.15
C GLN A 165 16.13 11.37 1.81
N VAL A 166 17.17 11.97 1.24
CA VAL A 166 18.52 11.98 1.80
C VAL A 166 18.97 13.43 1.89
N ASN A 167 19.32 13.88 3.10
CA ASN A 167 19.81 15.22 3.38
C ASN A 167 21.29 15.12 3.76
N PRO A 168 22.21 15.45 2.85
CA PRO A 168 23.63 15.48 3.18
C PRO A 168 23.94 16.72 4.04
N SER A 169 24.75 16.54 5.08
CA SER A 169 25.35 17.60 5.90
C SER A 169 26.86 17.41 5.95
N LEU A 170 27.60 18.43 6.40
CA LEU A 170 29.06 18.42 6.44
C LEU A 170 29.64 17.35 7.38
N LYS A 171 28.90 16.98 8.42
CA LYS A 171 29.33 16.02 9.45
C LYS A 171 28.66 14.66 9.33
N SER A 172 27.44 14.62 8.79
CA SER A 172 26.62 13.42 8.72
C SER A 172 25.62 13.52 7.57
N ILE A 173 25.08 12.39 7.16
CA ILE A 173 24.00 12.28 6.18
C ILE A 173 22.76 11.79 6.92
N GLU A 174 21.64 12.46 6.72
CA GLU A 174 20.35 12.05 7.27
C GLU A 174 19.51 11.39 6.17
N ALA A 175 19.25 10.10 6.30
CA ALA A 175 18.33 9.37 5.44
C ALA A 175 16.96 9.30 6.11
N VAL A 176 15.96 9.90 5.48
CA VAL A 176 14.56 9.82 5.91
C VAL A 176 13.94 8.58 5.28
N VAL A 177 13.53 7.65 6.12
CA VAL A 177 12.95 6.36 5.77
C VAL A 177 11.46 6.38 6.03
N GLU A 178 10.67 5.90 5.08
CA GLU A 178 9.26 5.62 5.26
C GLU A 178 9.07 4.12 5.52
N VAL A 179 8.51 3.79 6.68
CA VAL A 179 8.15 2.41 7.07
C VAL A 179 6.71 2.15 6.66
N GLU A 180 6.46 0.98 6.06
CA GLU A 180 5.19 0.68 5.38
C GLU A 180 3.98 0.46 6.31
N ASP A 181 4.19 0.02 7.55
CA ASP A 181 3.13 -0.35 8.51
C ASP A 181 3.54 0.05 9.94
N ASP A 182 2.60 0.59 10.73
CA ASP A 182 2.78 0.98 12.13
C ASP A 182 2.94 -0.22 13.08
N LYS A 183 2.64 -1.44 12.60
CA LYS A 183 2.92 -2.70 13.29
C LYS A 183 4.38 -3.10 13.20
N ILE A 184 5.15 -2.57 12.25
CA ILE A 184 6.57 -2.87 12.12
C ILE A 184 7.32 -1.99 13.11
N ILE A 185 7.71 -2.60 14.22
CA ILE A 185 8.42 -1.93 15.30
C ILE A 185 9.93 -2.04 15.07
N ILE A 186 10.62 -0.90 15.07
CA ILE A 186 12.08 -0.83 15.07
C ILE A 186 12.54 -0.53 16.51
N PRO A 187 13.21 -1.48 17.20
CA PRO A 187 13.77 -1.25 18.53
C PRO A 187 14.87 -0.18 18.53
N GLN A 188 14.99 0.63 19.59
CA GLN A 188 16.07 1.62 19.69
C GLN A 188 17.46 1.00 19.83
N ASN A 189 17.55 -0.22 20.37
CA ASN A 189 18.81 -0.95 20.52
C ASN A 189 19.23 -1.68 19.22
N SER A 190 18.56 -1.42 18.09
CA SER A 190 18.91 -2.04 16.82
C SER A 190 20.18 -1.45 16.24
N LEU A 191 21.00 -2.32 15.66
CA LEU A 191 22.15 -1.93 14.86
C LEU A 191 21.68 -1.66 13.44
N ILE A 192 21.79 -0.40 13.00
CA ILE A 192 21.42 0.02 11.66
C ILE A 192 22.69 0.15 10.85
N GLU A 193 22.81 -0.63 9.78
CA GLU A 193 23.98 -0.64 8.91
C GLU A 193 23.58 -0.39 7.47
N VAL A 194 24.38 0.41 6.78
CA VAL A 194 24.29 0.53 5.32
C VAL A 194 25.26 -0.45 4.71
N ASN A 195 24.70 -1.42 4.00
CA ASN A 195 25.44 -2.47 3.32
C ASN A 195 25.28 -2.31 1.82
N GLN A 196 26.34 -2.65 1.09
CA GLN A 196 26.32 -2.74 -0.36
C GLN A 196 26.50 -4.22 -0.70
N SER A 197 25.50 -4.84 -1.32
CA SER A 197 25.47 -6.28 -1.52
C SER A 197 24.88 -6.66 -2.88
N GLY A 198 25.10 -7.92 -3.28
CA GLY A 198 24.67 -8.43 -4.57
C GLY A 198 25.65 -8.14 -5.71
N LEU A 199 25.47 -8.85 -6.84
CA LEU A 199 26.31 -8.71 -8.03
C LEU A 199 26.19 -7.32 -8.69
N LEU A 200 25.04 -6.68 -8.49
CA LEU A 200 24.72 -5.35 -9.03
C LEU A 200 25.06 -4.21 -8.06
N MET A 201 25.71 -4.51 -6.94
CA MET A 201 26.21 -3.49 -6.02
C MET A 201 25.09 -2.62 -5.43
N GLU A 202 23.98 -3.25 -5.06
CA GLU A 202 22.81 -2.56 -4.55
C GLU A 202 23.06 -2.10 -3.11
N THR A 203 22.85 -0.81 -2.86
CA THR A 203 22.86 -0.26 -1.50
C THR A 203 21.55 -0.63 -0.80
N LEU A 204 21.64 -1.18 0.41
CA LEU A 204 20.53 -1.53 1.26
C LEU A 204 20.82 -1.08 2.71
N ILE A 205 19.77 -0.75 3.44
CA ILE A 205 19.87 -0.47 4.88
C ILE A 205 19.35 -1.70 5.61
N ASP A 206 20.22 -2.36 6.38
CA ASP A 206 19.84 -3.51 7.19
C ASP A 206 19.75 -3.10 8.66
N ILE A 207 18.67 -3.53 9.30
CA ILE A 207 18.36 -3.27 10.69
C ILE A 207 18.43 -4.60 11.42
N THR A 208 19.37 -4.70 12.35
CA THR A 208 19.56 -5.89 13.19
C THR A 208 19.20 -5.56 14.64
N PRO A 209 18.00 -5.93 15.11
CA PRO A 209 17.61 -5.81 16.51
C PRO A 209 18.56 -6.61 17.41
N ARG A 210 19.01 -6.01 18.50
CA ARG A 210 19.82 -6.68 19.53
C ARG A 210 18.92 -7.26 20.61
N ASP A 211 19.34 -8.37 21.19
CA ASP A 211 18.66 -8.95 22.34
C ASP A 211 19.00 -8.15 23.62
N PRO A 212 18.05 -7.99 24.56
CA PRO A 212 16.67 -8.47 24.50
C PRO A 212 15.79 -7.61 23.57
N LEU A 213 14.83 -8.26 22.88
CA LEU A 213 13.81 -7.58 22.10
C LEU A 213 12.80 -6.90 23.03
N PRO A 214 12.58 -5.58 22.92
CA PRO A 214 11.58 -4.89 23.72
C PRO A 214 10.17 -5.28 23.28
N THR A 215 9.26 -5.37 24.24
CA THR A 215 7.81 -5.49 24.00
C THR A 215 7.17 -4.13 24.29
N PRO A 216 6.97 -3.27 23.29
CA PRO A 216 6.43 -1.94 23.51
C PRO A 216 4.96 -2.01 23.94
N SER A 217 4.57 -1.08 24.82
CA SER A 217 3.16 -0.93 25.20
C SER A 217 2.40 -0.03 24.22
N VAL A 218 3.10 0.88 23.53
CA VAL A 218 2.54 1.84 22.58
C VAL A 218 3.16 1.71 21.18
N GLY A 219 2.45 2.17 20.16
CA GLY A 219 2.91 2.13 18.77
C GLY A 219 3.79 3.34 18.37
N PRO A 220 4.47 3.28 17.22
CA PRO A 220 5.41 4.33 16.77
C PRO A 220 4.76 5.68 16.44
N LEU A 221 3.45 5.72 16.15
CA LEU A 221 2.68 6.96 15.91
C LEU A 221 2.01 7.52 17.18
N ASP A 222 2.11 6.82 18.31
CA ASP A 222 1.45 7.24 19.54
C ASP A 222 2.21 8.40 20.21
N PRO A 223 1.54 9.44 20.74
CA PRO A 223 2.20 10.53 21.46
C PRO A 223 3.02 10.08 22.67
N ASP A 224 2.68 8.95 23.30
CA ASP A 224 3.42 8.43 24.46
C ASP A 224 4.65 7.60 24.07
N CYS A 225 4.90 7.36 22.78
CA CYS A 225 6.05 6.60 22.27
C CYS A 225 7.39 7.18 22.75
N THR A 226 7.53 8.51 22.72
CA THR A 226 8.77 9.18 23.14
C THR A 226 9.07 9.03 24.63
N LYS A 227 8.04 8.78 25.46
CA LYS A 227 8.21 8.57 26.90
C LYS A 227 8.72 7.17 27.23
N GLU A 228 8.30 6.17 26.45
CA GLU A 228 8.76 4.78 26.63
C GLU A 228 10.20 4.62 26.15
N GLY A 229 10.55 5.21 24.99
CA GLY A 229 11.94 5.26 24.51
C GLY A 229 12.56 3.90 24.17
N VAL A 230 11.78 2.83 24.07
CA VAL A 230 12.26 1.48 23.71
C VAL A 230 12.22 1.22 22.21
N ILE A 231 11.40 1.96 21.48
CA ILE A 231 11.22 1.87 20.02
C ILE A 231 11.52 3.22 19.35
N VAL A 232 11.76 3.18 18.03
CA VAL A 232 11.92 4.37 17.20
C VAL A 232 10.53 4.91 16.83
N CYS A 233 10.24 6.14 17.26
CA CYS A 233 8.96 6.83 17.01
C CYS A 233 8.96 7.60 15.68
N ASP A 234 7.80 8.12 15.27
CA ASP A 234 7.68 8.95 14.07
C ASP A 234 8.66 10.15 14.09
N ARG A 235 9.41 10.28 13.00
CA ARG A 235 10.47 11.27 12.74
C ARG A 235 11.58 11.29 13.79
N GLN A 236 11.73 10.23 14.58
CA GLN A 236 12.82 10.13 15.53
C GLN A 236 14.13 9.81 14.81
N LYS A 237 15.21 10.43 15.30
CA LYS A 237 16.57 10.25 14.78
C LYS A 237 17.30 9.14 15.53
N ILE A 238 17.90 8.21 14.79
CA ILE A 238 18.74 7.12 15.31
C ILE A 238 20.03 7.04 14.50
N ARG A 239 21.12 6.64 15.15
CA ARG A 239 22.43 6.54 14.52
C ARG A 239 22.55 5.23 13.76
N GLY A 240 23.00 5.32 12.52
CA GLY A 240 23.41 4.19 11.71
C GLY A 240 24.90 4.20 11.44
N TYR A 241 25.41 3.05 11.04
CA TYR A 241 26.82 2.78 10.79
C TYR A 241 27.02 2.31 9.35
N GLN A 242 28.25 2.49 8.87
CA GLN A 242 28.67 1.89 7.61
C GLN A 242 28.98 0.41 7.87
N GLY A 243 28.30 -0.47 7.13
CA GLY A 243 28.62 -1.88 7.08
C GLY A 243 29.61 -2.19 5.96
N VAL A 244 29.38 -3.29 5.25
CA VAL A 244 30.24 -3.73 4.15
C VAL A 244 30.00 -2.85 2.93
N SER A 245 31.07 -2.23 2.40
CA SER A 245 31.03 -1.49 1.14
C SER A 245 32.17 -1.90 0.21
N LEU A 246 31.85 -2.06 -1.08
CA LEU A 246 32.83 -2.46 -2.07
C LEU A 246 33.84 -1.35 -2.36
N ASP A 247 33.40 -0.09 -2.29
CA ASP A 247 34.28 1.08 -2.45
C ASP A 247 35.37 1.11 -1.37
N ALA A 248 35.02 0.79 -0.11
CA ALA A 248 36.00 0.67 0.96
C ALA A 248 36.97 -0.48 0.71
N LEU A 249 36.48 -1.64 0.25
CA LEU A 249 37.32 -2.79 -0.06
C LEU A 249 38.32 -2.49 -1.20
N VAL A 250 37.84 -1.91 -2.29
CA VAL A 250 38.68 -1.50 -3.43
C VAL A 250 39.68 -0.43 -2.99
N GLY A 251 39.27 0.52 -2.15
CA GLY A 251 40.16 1.53 -1.57
C GLY A 251 41.28 0.92 -0.73
N ILE A 252 40.96 -0.08 0.10
CA ILE A 252 41.96 -0.81 0.90
C ILE A 252 42.93 -1.56 -0.02
N PHE A 253 42.44 -2.31 -1.02
CA PHE A 253 43.30 -3.06 -1.92
C PHE A 253 44.19 -2.18 -2.80
N THR A 254 43.67 -1.07 -3.33
CA THR A 254 44.48 -0.12 -4.12
C THR A 254 45.53 0.58 -3.28
N ARG A 255 45.21 0.91 -2.03
CA ARG A 255 46.19 1.47 -1.08
C ARG A 255 47.30 0.47 -0.78
N LEU A 256 46.94 -0.79 -0.47
CA LEU A 256 47.90 -1.86 -0.25
C LEU A 256 48.77 -2.12 -1.48
N GLY A 257 48.17 -2.14 -2.68
CA GLY A 257 48.90 -2.32 -3.93
C GLY A 257 49.96 -1.24 -4.16
N ARG A 258 49.61 0.03 -3.90
CA ARG A 258 50.57 1.14 -4.00
C ARG A 258 51.69 1.05 -2.98
N GLU A 259 51.39 0.66 -1.75
CA GLU A 259 52.40 0.52 -0.70
C GLU A 259 53.38 -0.61 -1.00
N VAL A 260 52.90 -1.73 -1.56
CA VAL A 260 53.74 -2.83 -2.03
C VAL A 260 54.58 -2.44 -3.26
N GLU A 261 54.02 -1.65 -4.17
CA GLU A 261 54.74 -1.14 -5.34
C GLU A 261 55.86 -0.15 -4.94
N GLU A 262 55.60 0.72 -3.96
CA GLU A 262 56.55 1.73 -3.46
C GLU A 262 57.75 1.10 -2.72
N ILE A 263 57.49 0.11 -1.86
CA ILE A 263 58.55 -0.63 -1.15
C ILE A 263 59.35 -1.50 -2.15
N GLY A 264 58.72 -1.89 -3.26
CA GLY A 264 59.24 -2.88 -4.19
C GLY A 264 58.99 -4.29 -3.66
N ILE A 265 58.34 -5.12 -4.48
CA ILE A 265 57.93 -6.48 -4.11
C ILE A 265 59.10 -7.30 -3.53
N ALA A 266 60.29 -7.20 -4.12
CA ALA A 266 61.48 -7.90 -3.65
C ALA A 266 61.96 -7.46 -2.24
N GLN A 267 61.91 -6.16 -1.95
CA GLN A 267 62.27 -5.63 -0.63
C GLN A 267 61.23 -6.07 0.40
N GLY A 268 59.94 -6.06 0.05
CA GLY A 268 58.85 -6.58 0.89
C GLY A 268 59.04 -8.05 1.27
N TYR A 269 59.38 -8.92 0.30
CA TYR A 269 59.73 -10.32 0.57
C TYR A 269 60.93 -10.46 1.51
N SER A 270 61.99 -9.67 1.29
CA SER A 270 63.17 -9.72 2.15
C SER A 270 62.87 -9.29 3.60
N MET A 271 61.97 -8.32 3.79
CA MET A 271 61.52 -7.89 5.12
C MET A 271 60.65 -8.96 5.78
N ALA A 272 59.78 -9.62 5.01
CA ALA A 272 58.98 -10.73 5.49
C ALA A 272 59.84 -11.92 5.94
N GLU A 273 60.86 -12.31 5.16
CA GLU A 273 61.82 -13.34 5.56
C GLU A 273 62.57 -12.98 6.85
N ARG A 274 63.02 -11.73 6.98
CA ARG A 274 63.68 -11.26 8.21
C ARG A 274 62.74 -11.23 9.42
N ALA A 275 61.48 -10.86 9.21
CA ALA A 275 60.49 -10.90 10.28
C ALA A 275 60.21 -12.34 10.72
N LEU A 276 60.08 -13.27 9.77
CA LEU A 276 59.89 -14.69 10.05
C LEU A 276 61.08 -15.29 10.82
N SER A 277 62.32 -14.94 10.45
CA SER A 277 63.50 -15.43 11.17
C SER A 277 63.55 -14.94 12.61
N ILE A 278 63.19 -13.67 12.86
CA ILE A 278 63.16 -13.11 14.23
C ILE A 278 62.05 -13.77 15.06
N ILE A 279 60.88 -14.02 14.45
CA ILE A 279 59.77 -14.71 15.13
C ILE A 279 60.17 -16.14 15.51
N GLU A 280 60.89 -16.85 14.65
CA GLU A 280 61.34 -18.21 14.91
C GLU A 280 62.39 -18.26 16.03
N GLU A 281 63.30 -17.28 16.09
CA GLU A 281 64.25 -17.12 17.18
C GLU A 281 63.58 -16.74 18.51
N ALA A 282 62.49 -15.95 18.47
CA ALA A 282 61.72 -15.57 19.65
C ALA A 282 60.68 -16.61 20.11
N ARG A 283 60.40 -17.64 19.29
CA ARG A 283 59.46 -18.73 19.60
C ARG A 283 59.65 -19.39 20.98
N PRO A 284 60.87 -19.73 21.44
CA PRO A 284 61.08 -20.28 22.79
C PRO A 284 60.75 -19.30 23.93
N LEU A 285 60.77 -17.99 23.68
CA LEU A 285 60.40 -16.97 24.68
C LEU A 285 58.88 -16.82 24.79
N LEU A 286 58.16 -16.94 23.68
CA LEU A 286 56.70 -16.88 23.64
C LEU A 286 56.03 -18.14 24.19
N ALA A 287 56.70 -19.30 24.09
CA ALA A 287 56.19 -20.58 24.62
C ALA A 287 56.25 -20.69 26.15
N LYS A 288 56.83 -19.70 26.84
CA LYS A 288 57.03 -19.68 28.29
C LYS A 288 56.02 -18.79 29.05
N VAL A 289 55.04 -18.24 28.32
CA VAL A 289 53.91 -17.43 28.83
C VAL A 289 52.62 -18.24 28.72
#